data_AF-A0A3B9BSB4-F1
#
_entry.id   AF-A0A3B9BSB4-F1
#
_cell.length_a   1.000
_cell.length_b   1.000
_cell.length_c   1.000
_cell.angle_alpha   90.00
_cell.angle_beta   90.00
_cell.angle_gamma   90.00
#
_symmetry.space_group_name_H-M   'P 1'
#
loop_
_entity.id
_entity.type
_entity.pdbx_description
1 polymer ?
#
loop_
_entity_poly.entity_id
_entity_poly.type
_entity_poly.pdbx_seq_one_letter_code
_entity_poly.pdbx_strand_id
1 'polypeptide(L)'
;AEAGANSLFFLPYLNGERFSNAPNSRAQFFGLTSRHGLAELHRSILEGVAFSVRPRLEALQGSAGRPERFVASSGGAKSRLWLEIKASLYNTPYVVPEELECGVVGAAILMAHATGKFADLRSASSHMVRLGEQINPNPAWCELYDRMMPIYSDLYHVSQQFYDRLDQL
;
A
#
# COMPACT_ATOMS: atom_id res chain seq x y z
N ALA A 1 -10.71 15.90 1.22
CA ALA A 1 -11.46 14.72 1.68
C ALA A 1 -10.79 14.14 2.92
N GLU A 2 -11.59 13.83 3.94
CA GLU A 2 -11.16 13.18 5.18
C GLU A 2 -10.88 11.68 4.97
N ALA A 3 -10.37 11.01 5.99
CA ALA A 3 -10.16 9.57 5.97
C ALA A 3 -11.48 8.82 5.76
N GLY A 4 -11.44 7.74 4.98
CA GLY A 4 -12.61 6.95 4.60
C GLY A 4 -13.46 7.56 3.48
N ALA A 5 -13.02 8.69 2.91
CA ALA A 5 -13.60 9.31 1.70
C ALA A 5 -15.14 9.43 1.73
N ASN A 6 -15.73 9.77 2.89
CA ASN A 6 -17.18 9.81 3.10
C ASN A 6 -17.91 8.49 2.78
N SER A 7 -17.30 7.36 3.15
CA SER A 7 -17.79 6.00 2.89
C SER A 7 -17.77 5.58 1.42
N LEU A 8 -16.94 6.23 0.60
CA LEU A 8 -16.66 5.82 -0.77
C LEU A 8 -15.53 4.78 -0.80
N PHE A 9 -15.80 3.62 -1.39
CA PHE A 9 -14.82 2.56 -1.60
C PHE A 9 -14.34 2.56 -3.04
N PHE A 10 -13.07 2.19 -3.25
CA PHE A 10 -12.50 1.92 -4.57
C PHE A 10 -11.78 0.58 -4.56
N LEU A 11 -12.19 -0.33 -5.45
CA LEU A 11 -11.46 -1.56 -5.73
C LEU A 11 -10.48 -1.25 -6.88
N PRO A 12 -9.16 -1.45 -6.71
CA PRO A 12 -8.15 -0.87 -7.59
C PRO A 12 -7.73 -1.75 -8.79
N TYR A 13 -8.52 -2.74 -9.17
CA TYR A 13 -8.13 -3.80 -10.12
C TYR A 13 -8.26 -3.35 -11.58
N LEU A 14 -7.61 -2.25 -11.97
CA LEU A 14 -7.67 -1.70 -13.33
C LEU A 14 -7.13 -2.67 -14.39
N ASN A 15 -6.16 -3.51 -14.01
CA ASN A 15 -5.48 -4.46 -14.90
C ASN A 15 -5.64 -5.90 -14.43
N GLY A 16 -6.74 -6.21 -13.72
CA GLY A 16 -6.86 -7.49 -13.03
C GLY A 16 -6.22 -7.51 -11.64
N GLU A 17 -6.43 -8.61 -10.93
CA GLU A 17 -5.78 -8.90 -9.65
C GLU A 17 -4.74 -10.02 -9.84
N ARG A 18 -3.48 -9.74 -9.50
CA ARG A 18 -2.35 -10.63 -9.78
C ARG A 18 -2.19 -11.73 -8.73
N PHE A 19 -2.63 -11.47 -7.52
CA PHE A 19 -2.32 -12.32 -6.36
C PHE A 19 -3.59 -12.96 -5.80
N SER A 20 -4.54 -13.30 -6.67
CA SER A 20 -5.76 -14.03 -6.32
C SER A 20 -6.10 -15.03 -7.41
N ASN A 21 -7.02 -15.95 -7.11
CA ASN A 21 -7.60 -16.87 -8.10
C ASN A 21 -8.63 -16.19 -9.02
N ALA A 22 -8.81 -14.86 -8.93
CA ALA A 22 -9.75 -14.09 -9.72
C ALA A 22 -9.04 -12.99 -10.54
N PRO A 23 -8.25 -13.37 -11.56
CA PRO A 23 -7.41 -12.45 -12.32
C PRO A 23 -8.20 -11.45 -13.17
N ASN A 24 -9.47 -11.75 -13.48
CA ASN A 24 -10.38 -10.87 -14.22
C ASN A 24 -11.04 -9.77 -13.37
N SER A 25 -10.63 -9.60 -12.11
CA SER A 25 -11.09 -8.50 -11.26
C SER A 25 -11.00 -7.14 -11.96
N ARG A 26 -12.03 -6.30 -11.82
CA ARG A 26 -12.07 -4.95 -12.43
C ARG A 26 -12.10 -3.85 -11.38
N ALA A 27 -11.70 -2.64 -11.78
CA ALA A 27 -11.80 -1.49 -10.91
C ALA A 27 -13.25 -1.00 -10.77
N GLN A 28 -13.64 -0.59 -9.56
CA GLN A 28 -14.97 -0.04 -9.32
C GLN A 28 -14.98 0.93 -8.14
N PHE A 29 -15.84 1.95 -8.23
CA PHE A 29 -16.26 2.74 -7.08
C PHE A 29 -17.55 2.16 -6.50
N PHE A 30 -17.66 2.13 -5.18
CA PHE A 30 -18.86 1.68 -4.47
C PHE A 30 -19.25 2.67 -3.38
N GLY A 31 -20.54 3.02 -3.30
CA GLY A 31 -21.06 4.02 -2.36
C GLY A 31 -21.09 5.46 -2.91
N LEU A 32 -20.94 5.65 -4.22
CA LEU A 32 -20.98 6.98 -4.84
C LEU A 32 -22.35 7.65 -4.65
N THR A 33 -22.33 8.93 -4.30
CA THR A 33 -23.52 9.78 -4.09
C THR A 33 -23.21 11.21 -4.56
N SER A 34 -24.22 12.07 -4.67
CA SER A 34 -24.06 13.48 -5.06
C SER A 34 -23.20 14.32 -4.09
N ARG A 35 -22.85 13.79 -2.91
CA ARG A 35 -21.97 14.45 -1.93
C ARG A 35 -20.49 14.27 -2.23
N HIS A 36 -20.14 13.32 -3.10
CA HIS A 36 -18.76 13.01 -3.43
C HIS A 36 -18.26 13.89 -4.58
N GLY A 37 -17.13 14.56 -4.38
CA GLY A 37 -16.43 15.28 -5.43
C GLY A 37 -15.13 14.60 -5.83
N LEU A 38 -14.31 15.32 -6.60
CA LEU A 38 -12.98 14.86 -7.02
C LEU A 38 -12.07 14.53 -5.82
N ALA A 39 -12.24 15.24 -4.70
CA ALA A 39 -11.43 15.02 -3.51
C ALA A 39 -11.70 13.64 -2.90
N GLU A 40 -12.96 13.23 -2.77
CA GLU A 40 -13.34 11.92 -2.23
C GLU A 40 -12.97 10.80 -3.18
N LEU A 41 -13.20 10.99 -4.49
CA LEU A 41 -12.78 10.03 -5.52
C LEU A 41 -11.26 9.78 -5.47
N HIS A 42 -10.46 10.84 -5.38
CA HIS A 42 -9.01 10.72 -5.29
C HIS A 42 -8.58 10.05 -3.97
N ARG A 43 -9.21 10.43 -2.84
CA ARG A 43 -8.93 9.83 -1.54
C ARG A 43 -9.25 8.34 -1.51
N SER A 44 -10.41 7.93 -2.04
CA SER A 44 -10.82 6.53 -2.08
C SER A 44 -9.91 5.70 -2.96
N ILE A 45 -9.33 6.25 -4.04
CA ILE A 45 -8.32 5.54 -4.85
C ILE A 45 -7.09 5.22 -4.00
N LEU A 46 -6.52 6.20 -3.30
CA LEU A 46 -5.34 6.01 -2.46
C LEU A 46 -5.59 4.98 -1.34
N GLU A 47 -6.74 5.07 -0.69
CA GLU A 47 -7.19 4.13 0.35
C GLU A 47 -7.45 2.74 -0.22
N GLY A 48 -8.12 2.63 -1.36
CA GLY A 48 -8.46 1.39 -2.04
C GLY A 48 -7.24 0.55 -2.43
N VAL A 49 -6.18 1.21 -2.93
CA VAL A 49 -4.89 0.54 -3.17
C VAL A 49 -4.27 0.04 -1.87
N ALA A 50 -4.40 0.77 -0.77
CA ALA A 50 -3.89 0.30 0.52
C ALA A 50 -4.71 -0.88 1.06
N PHE A 51 -6.04 -0.82 0.97
CA PHE A 51 -6.96 -1.89 1.34
C PHE A 51 -6.69 -3.20 0.59
N SER A 52 -6.46 -3.15 -0.73
CA SER A 52 -6.21 -4.34 -1.54
C SER A 52 -4.96 -5.13 -1.13
N VAL A 53 -4.00 -4.45 -0.49
CA VAL A 53 -2.74 -5.05 -0.02
C VAL A 53 -2.86 -5.61 1.40
N ARG A 54 -3.74 -5.04 2.23
CA ARG A 54 -3.85 -5.38 3.67
C ARG A 54 -4.03 -6.87 3.96
N PRO A 55 -4.96 -7.62 3.32
CA PRO A 55 -5.14 -9.04 3.62
C PRO A 55 -3.87 -9.87 3.40
N ARG A 56 -3.07 -9.52 2.38
CA ARG A 56 -1.81 -10.21 2.08
C ARG A 56 -0.74 -9.88 3.10
N LEU A 57 -0.70 -8.63 3.50
CA LEU A 57 0.22 -8.20 4.54
C LEU A 57 -0.12 -8.87 5.87
N GLU A 58 -1.39 -8.98 6.24
CA GLU A 58 -1.84 -9.70 7.43
C GLU A 58 -1.47 -11.19 7.37
N ALA A 59 -1.66 -11.86 6.22
CA ALA A 59 -1.23 -13.24 6.03
C ALA A 59 0.29 -13.43 6.17
N LEU A 60 1.08 -12.52 5.60
CA LEU A 60 2.54 -12.51 5.74
C LEU A 60 2.96 -12.29 7.20
N GLN A 61 2.33 -11.33 7.88
CA GLN A 61 2.61 -11.03 9.29
C GLN A 61 2.21 -12.16 10.23
N GLY A 62 1.17 -12.94 9.90
CA GLY A 62 0.77 -14.13 10.65
C GLY A 62 1.82 -15.24 10.62
N SER A 63 2.67 -15.30 9.60
CA SER A 63 3.73 -16.32 9.45
C SER A 63 5.14 -15.82 9.77
N ALA A 64 5.45 -14.55 9.47
CA ALA A 64 6.78 -13.97 9.61
C ALA A 64 6.90 -12.93 10.74
N GLY A 65 5.79 -12.60 11.42
CA GLY A 65 5.72 -11.55 12.43
C GLY A 65 5.46 -10.16 11.84
N ARG A 66 5.08 -9.21 12.70
CA ARG A 66 4.90 -7.81 12.30
C ARG A 66 6.24 -7.09 12.24
N PRO A 67 6.53 -6.36 11.15
CA PRO A 67 7.73 -5.54 11.08
C PRO A 67 7.59 -4.33 12.01
N GLU A 68 8.73 -3.85 12.54
CA GLU A 68 8.78 -2.61 13.34
C GLU A 68 8.42 -1.38 12.50
N ARG A 69 8.71 -1.42 11.19
CA ARG A 69 8.45 -0.35 10.23
C ARG A 69 8.53 -0.84 8.79
N PHE A 70 7.90 -0.11 7.89
CA PHE A 70 8.11 -0.19 6.45
C PHE A 70 9.08 0.89 5.97
N VAL A 71 9.86 0.60 4.94
CA VAL A 71 10.69 1.59 4.25
C VAL A 71 9.99 1.95 2.94
N ALA A 72 9.63 3.23 2.78
CA ALA A 72 9.04 3.73 1.56
C ALA A 72 10.10 3.81 0.45
N SER A 73 9.71 3.54 -0.80
CA SER A 73 10.61 3.69 -1.95
C SER A 73 9.87 4.22 -3.18
N SER A 74 10.65 4.81 -4.09
CA SER A 74 10.23 5.29 -5.41
C SER A 74 9.04 6.27 -5.38
N GLY A 75 8.28 6.37 -6.47
CA GLY A 75 7.23 7.40 -6.63
C GLY A 75 6.18 7.41 -5.52
N GLY A 76 5.84 6.25 -4.95
CA GLY A 76 4.88 6.15 -3.85
C GLY A 76 5.34 6.73 -2.51
N ALA A 77 6.65 6.97 -2.36
CA ALA A 77 7.24 7.62 -1.19
C ALA A 77 7.11 9.14 -1.21
N LYS A 78 6.81 9.74 -2.37
CA LYS A 78 6.69 11.20 -2.53
C LYS A 78 5.40 11.78 -1.95
N SER A 79 4.40 10.94 -1.69
CA SER A 79 3.10 11.35 -1.15
C SER A 79 3.01 11.08 0.35
N ARG A 80 3.20 12.13 1.16
CA ARG A 80 3.02 12.05 2.61
C ARG A 80 1.66 11.48 3.00
N LEU A 81 0.59 12.01 2.39
CA LEU A 81 -0.77 11.56 2.65
C LEU A 81 -0.92 10.05 2.40
N TRP A 82 -0.36 9.54 1.30
CA TRP A 82 -0.51 8.13 0.99
C TRP A 82 0.30 7.23 1.94
N LEU A 83 1.44 7.71 2.43
CA LEU A 83 2.20 7.04 3.48
C LEU A 83 1.45 7.05 4.82
N GLU A 84 0.80 8.14 5.21
CA GLU A 84 -0.06 8.19 6.40
C GLU A 84 -1.26 7.25 6.29
N ILE A 85 -1.89 7.16 5.11
CA ILE A 85 -2.96 6.19 4.83
C ILE A 85 -2.44 4.76 5.04
N LYS A 86 -1.33 4.38 4.39
CA LYS A 86 -0.75 3.04 4.51
C LYS A 86 -0.29 2.74 5.94
N ALA A 87 0.37 3.67 6.60
CA ALA A 87 0.83 3.50 7.98
C ALA A 87 -0.33 3.23 8.92
N SER A 88 -1.43 3.98 8.77
CA SER A 88 -2.64 3.81 9.58
C SER A 88 -3.39 2.53 9.23
N LEU A 89 -3.53 2.21 7.95
CA LEU A 89 -4.28 1.04 7.49
C LEU A 89 -3.56 -0.29 7.82
N TYR A 90 -2.23 -0.29 7.86
CA TYR A 90 -1.41 -1.44 8.27
C TYR A 90 -1.02 -1.41 9.75
N ASN A 91 -1.41 -0.36 10.47
CA ASN A 91 -1.03 -0.11 11.85
C ASN A 91 0.49 -0.31 12.10
N THR A 92 1.32 0.20 11.20
CA THR A 92 2.78 0.02 11.21
C THR A 92 3.45 1.29 10.65
N PRO A 93 4.48 1.86 11.32
CA PRO A 93 5.15 3.06 10.84
C PRO A 93 5.79 2.90 9.46
N TYR A 94 5.84 3.99 8.69
CA TYR A 94 6.66 4.10 7.48
C TYR A 94 7.86 5.00 7.75
N VAL A 95 9.00 4.70 7.13
CA VAL A 95 10.17 5.57 7.09
C VAL A 95 10.50 5.91 5.65
N VAL A 96 10.73 7.19 5.39
CA VAL A 96 11.12 7.71 4.07
C VAL A 96 12.65 7.85 4.06
N PRO A 97 13.38 7.09 3.23
CA PRO A 97 14.82 7.26 3.09
C PRO A 97 15.17 8.60 2.45
N GLU A 98 16.38 9.11 2.68
CA GLU A 98 16.86 10.33 2.03
C GLU A 98 16.94 10.16 0.50
N GLU A 99 17.31 8.97 0.04
CA GLU A 99 17.29 8.58 -1.37
C GLU A 99 16.10 7.66 -1.64
N LEU A 100 15.18 8.09 -2.50
CA LEU A 100 13.95 7.36 -2.80
C LEU A 100 14.18 6.22 -3.80
N GLU A 101 15.20 6.32 -4.64
CA GLU A 101 15.55 5.31 -5.63
C GLU A 101 16.36 4.17 -5.00
N CYS A 102 15.75 3.49 -4.01
CA CYS A 102 16.36 2.42 -3.23
C CYS A 102 16.96 1.29 -4.09
N GLY A 103 16.40 1.02 -5.27
CA GLY A 103 16.93 0.04 -6.21
C GLY A 103 18.33 0.41 -6.74
N VAL A 104 18.54 1.70 -7.03
CA VAL A 104 19.84 2.22 -7.49
C VAL A 104 20.86 2.17 -6.35
N VAL A 105 20.44 2.56 -5.14
CA VAL A 105 21.27 2.45 -3.94
C VAL A 105 21.68 1.00 -3.68
N GLY A 106 20.74 0.05 -3.82
CA GLY A 106 21.00 -1.38 -3.71
C GLY A 106 22.02 -1.88 -4.73
N ALA A 107 21.90 -1.48 -5.99
CA ALA A 107 22.88 -1.81 -7.03
C ALA A 107 24.28 -1.25 -6.70
N ALA A 108 24.35 -0.02 -6.19
CA ALA A 108 25.61 0.61 -5.79
C ALA A 108 26.25 -0.11 -4.58
N ILE A 109 25.45 -0.55 -3.61
CA ILE A 109 25.89 -1.37 -2.46
C ILE A 109 26.52 -2.68 -2.94
N LEU A 110 25.84 -3.39 -3.85
CA LEU A 110 26.34 -4.63 -4.43
C LEU A 110 27.68 -4.42 -5.16
N MET A 111 27.79 -3.37 -5.97
CA MET A 111 29.02 -3.03 -6.68
C MET A 111 30.15 -2.63 -5.75
N ALA A 112 29.87 -1.88 -4.69
CA ALA A 112 30.88 -1.46 -3.73
C ALA A 112 31.45 -2.66 -2.95
N HIS A 113 30.62 -3.65 -2.63
CA HIS A 113 31.11 -4.91 -2.08
C HIS A 113 31.92 -5.71 -3.11
N ALA A 114 31.39 -5.90 -4.33
CA ALA A 114 32.03 -6.69 -5.38
C ALA A 114 33.42 -6.16 -5.80
N THR A 115 33.63 -4.85 -5.70
CA THR A 115 34.92 -4.18 -6.01
C THR A 115 35.85 -4.06 -4.80
N GLY A 116 35.49 -4.66 -3.66
CA GLY A 116 36.31 -4.69 -2.44
C GLY A 116 36.32 -3.39 -1.64
N LYS A 117 35.47 -2.40 -1.97
CA LYS A 117 35.35 -1.15 -1.21
C LYS A 117 34.77 -1.38 0.19
N PHE A 118 33.90 -2.38 0.35
CA PHE A 118 33.36 -2.81 1.64
C PHE A 118 33.49 -4.33 1.81
N ALA A 119 33.80 -4.77 3.02
CA ALA A 119 34.03 -6.18 3.34
C ALA A 119 32.77 -7.05 3.18
N ASP A 120 31.59 -6.46 3.41
CA ASP A 120 30.30 -7.16 3.31
C ASP A 120 29.16 -6.19 2.95
N LEU A 121 27.98 -6.74 2.65
CA LEU A 121 26.80 -5.95 2.31
C LEU A 121 26.24 -5.15 3.51
N ARG A 122 26.48 -5.60 4.75
CA ARG A 122 26.00 -4.93 5.95
C ARG A 122 26.73 -3.61 6.18
N SER A 123 28.05 -3.62 6.06
CA SER A 123 28.92 -2.44 6.14
C SER A 123 28.67 -1.48 4.98
N ALA A 124 28.48 -1.99 3.75
CA ALA A 124 28.12 -1.14 2.62
C ALA A 124 26.74 -0.45 2.83
N SER A 125 25.72 -1.22 3.23
CA SER A 125 24.38 -0.68 3.48
C SER A 125 24.34 0.33 4.63
N SER A 126 25.07 0.09 5.73
CA SER A 126 25.11 1.05 6.84
C SER A 126 25.78 2.38 6.48
N HIS A 127 26.66 2.39 5.49
CA HIS A 127 27.29 3.62 5.00
C HIS A 127 26.47 4.35 3.93
N MET A 128 25.72 3.60 3.12
CA MET A 128 25.07 4.12 1.90
C MET A 128 23.57 4.38 2.06
N VAL A 129 22.91 3.75 3.04
CA VAL A 129 21.49 3.97 3.32
C VAL A 129 21.34 4.99 4.43
N ARG A 130 20.58 6.05 4.17
CA ARG A 130 20.17 7.03 5.18
C ARG A 130 18.66 7.06 5.29
N LEU A 131 18.19 6.86 6.50
CA LEU A 131 16.77 6.90 6.83
C LEU A 131 16.42 8.31 7.25
N GLY A 132 15.35 8.85 6.66
CA GLY A 132 14.84 10.18 6.95
C GLY A 132 13.60 10.13 7.83
N GLU A 133 12.58 10.88 7.41
CA GLU A 133 11.35 11.09 8.17
C GLU A 133 10.59 9.79 8.46
N GLN A 134 10.10 9.65 9.68
CA GLN A 134 9.15 8.61 10.08
C GLN A 134 7.71 9.15 10.09
N ILE A 135 6.82 8.39 9.47
CA ILE A 135 5.38 8.63 9.41
C ILE A 135 4.70 7.56 10.26
N ASN A 136 4.11 7.99 11.37
CA ASN A 136 3.44 7.12 12.32
C ASN A 136 1.97 6.88 11.92
N PRO A 137 1.39 5.72 12.29
CA PRO A 137 -0.04 5.48 12.16
C PRO A 137 -0.85 6.55 12.90
N ASN A 138 -1.93 7.04 12.30
CA ASN A 138 -2.91 7.88 12.98
C ASN A 138 -3.95 6.98 13.66
N PRO A 139 -4.07 6.97 15.01
CA PRO A 139 -4.97 6.05 15.71
C PRO A 139 -6.43 6.14 15.27
N ALA A 140 -6.93 7.35 14.98
CA ALA A 140 -8.30 7.53 14.52
C ALA A 140 -8.53 6.94 13.13
N TRP A 141 -7.51 6.99 12.27
CA TRP A 141 -7.57 6.38 10.94
C TRP A 141 -7.42 4.86 11.02
N CYS A 142 -6.58 4.35 11.94
CA CYS A 142 -6.49 2.91 12.20
C CYS A 142 -7.87 2.34 12.55
N GLU A 143 -8.53 2.92 13.55
CA GLU A 143 -9.86 2.46 13.99
C GLU A 143 -10.90 2.54 12.85
N LEU A 144 -10.88 3.63 12.09
CA LEU A 144 -11.78 3.79 10.95
C LEU A 144 -11.54 2.73 9.87
N TYR A 145 -10.28 2.54 9.46
CA TYR A 145 -9.94 1.57 8.41
C TYR A 145 -10.17 0.12 8.86
N ASP A 146 -10.00 -0.18 10.15
CA ASP A 146 -10.37 -1.48 10.72
C ASP A 146 -11.87 -1.76 10.58
N ARG A 147 -12.73 -0.77 10.84
CA ARG A 147 -14.18 -0.90 10.61
C ARG A 147 -14.55 -1.03 9.14
N MET A 148 -13.78 -0.41 8.25
CA MET A 148 -14.04 -0.44 6.80
C MET A 148 -13.55 -1.72 6.13
N MET A 149 -12.53 -2.39 6.68
CA MET A 149 -11.90 -3.55 6.06
C MET A 149 -12.87 -4.72 5.78
N PRO A 150 -13.78 -5.13 6.70
CA PRO A 150 -14.77 -6.17 6.40
C PRO A 150 -15.65 -5.83 5.19
N ILE A 151 -16.10 -4.57 5.10
CA ILE A 151 -16.93 -4.10 3.97
C ILE A 151 -16.13 -4.18 2.66
N TYR A 152 -14.87 -3.74 2.68
CA TYR A 152 -14.01 -3.84 1.50
C TYR A 152 -13.84 -5.30 1.05
N SER A 153 -13.61 -6.23 1.99
CA SER A 153 -13.48 -7.67 1.71
C SER A 153 -14.76 -8.25 1.11
N ASP A 154 -15.91 -7.94 1.67
CA ASP A 154 -17.21 -8.40 1.15
C ASP A 154 -17.45 -7.88 -0.26
N LEU A 155 -17.18 -6.59 -0.51
CA LEU A 155 -17.27 -6.01 -1.85
C LEU A 155 -16.36 -6.72 -2.84
N TYR A 156 -15.12 -7.02 -2.45
CA TYR A 156 -14.20 -7.77 -3.30
C TYR A 156 -14.76 -9.14 -3.66
N HIS A 157 -15.25 -9.92 -2.69
CA HIS A 157 -15.74 -11.29 -2.92
C HIS A 157 -17.04 -11.32 -3.73
N VAL A 158 -18.02 -10.48 -3.38
CA VAL A 158 -19.32 -10.43 -4.06
C VAL A 158 -19.18 -9.96 -5.51
N SER A 159 -18.20 -9.13 -5.81
CA SER A 159 -17.99 -8.60 -7.17
C SER A 159 -17.49 -9.65 -8.16
N GLN A 160 -16.85 -10.74 -7.70
CA GLN A 160 -16.16 -11.69 -8.59
C GLN A 160 -17.10 -12.37 -9.60
N GLN A 161 -18.27 -12.82 -9.15
CA GLN A 161 -19.27 -13.44 -10.03
C GLN A 161 -19.74 -12.50 -11.15
N PHE A 162 -19.67 -11.18 -10.95
CA PHE A 162 -20.06 -10.22 -11.98
C PHE A 162 -18.97 -10.09 -13.02
N TYR A 163 -17.69 -10.18 -12.64
CA TYR A 163 -16.59 -10.16 -13.59
C TYR A 163 -16.61 -11.37 -14.52
N ASP A 164 -16.92 -12.56 -13.99
CA ASP A 164 -17.07 -13.77 -14.82
C ASP A 164 -18.20 -13.63 -15.85
N ARG A 165 -19.30 -12.99 -15.47
CA ARG A 165 -20.43 -12.71 -16.37
C ARG A 165 -20.11 -11.61 -17.38
N LEU A 166 -19.30 -10.61 -17.01
CA LEU A 166 -18.86 -9.55 -17.92
C LEU A 166 -17.94 -10.09 -19.02
N ASP A 167 -17.14 -11.13 -18.73
CA ASP A 167 -16.27 -11.76 -19.73
C ASP A 167 -17.05 -12.61 -20.76
N GLN A 168 -18.33 -12.88 -20.52
CA GLN A 168 -19.23 -13.61 -21.41
C GLN A 168 -20.06 -12.69 -22.33
N LEU A 169 -19.96 -11.36 -22.17
CA LEU A 169 -20.56 -10.37 -23.06
C LEU A 169 -19.72 -10.19 -24.33
#